data_AF-V8NAZ1-F1
#
_entry.id   AF-V8NAZ1-F1
#
_cell.length_a   1.000
_cell.length_b   1.000
_cell.length_c   1.000
_cell.angle_alpha   90.00
_cell.angle_beta   90.00
_cell.angle_gamma   90.00
#
_symmetry.space_group_name_H-M   'P 1'
#
loop_
_entity.id
_entity.type
_entity.pdbx_description
1 polymer ?
#
loop_
_entity_poly.entity_id
_entity_poly.type
_entity_poly.pdbx_seq_one_letter_code
_entity_poly.pdbx_strand_id
1 'polypeptide(L)'
;MDPKLHDVRNTVKEAISTLHSSRDSAQIQETLWAIKRYLDQSENPPSIKQKEEFTRNHFTVLVQSLLSNLSPDWPEQFPSEEAKELWASFFIDGPADQSFMVLLDAIISAEPSFRLNKAVDTLEQFLRKSRLSALIWEICKQHTEAGSPVLRETILNKVVCLPDHLGNKLQEVNRPVFYPQNYFPLLGMEIIQVMERISGSLREEILSVLVPHLTSRTQSDCIWQRICWRLFESVPDRWMEAVVCGLVQAVPGPVVLSRLLGNLVVKNKKAQFVITQKLLLLQYSFPSQLVLKILRIFIRSSSVSSVLTGSEDAEKYEAALGVLETLIRRDSATAQEMSVELAKVLLHLEEKSYIEGFVGLRQGALVAVTVADPIRVAKYLTSEFYSLNYSLRQRMDILDVLAVSAQELSRPASSPSKPNASHPSIQIISHNSSSPDWKKVVEERVRSKTRRPLTTFDLLGDDHLVLGRLVHTLAILMYFALHAAVRRMESFLMGFESP
;
A
#
# COMPACT_ATOMS: atom_id res chain seq x y z
N MET A 1 42.78 -17.80 4.74
CA MET A 1 41.35 -18.18 4.89
C MET A 1 40.69 -17.17 5.79
N ASP A 2 39.46 -16.77 5.48
CA ASP A 2 38.69 -15.83 6.32
C ASP A 2 38.39 -16.50 7.68
N PRO A 3 38.85 -15.94 8.81
CA PRO A 3 38.69 -16.56 10.14
C PRO A 3 37.23 -16.82 10.49
N LYS A 4 36.29 -16.02 9.96
CA LYS A 4 34.85 -16.20 10.19
C LYS A 4 34.24 -17.39 9.44
N LEU A 5 34.85 -17.82 8.33
CA LEU A 5 34.43 -19.02 7.58
C LEU A 5 35.00 -20.29 8.20
N HIS A 6 36.21 -20.21 8.75
CA HIS A 6 36.81 -21.30 9.51
C HIS A 6 35.96 -21.66 10.74
N ASP A 7 35.36 -20.64 11.37
CA ASP A 7 34.44 -20.79 12.49
C ASP A 7 33.19 -21.62 12.11
N VAL A 8 32.55 -21.33 10.96
CA VAL A 8 31.39 -22.11 10.47
C VAL A 8 31.73 -23.59 10.31
N ARG A 9 32.87 -23.89 9.68
CA ARG A 9 33.31 -25.26 9.45
C ARG A 9 33.55 -26.00 10.77
N ASN A 10 34.13 -25.34 11.77
CA ASN A 10 34.41 -25.95 13.07
C ASN A 10 33.11 -26.18 13.85
N THR A 11 32.20 -25.20 13.88
CA THR A 11 30.87 -25.35 14.51
C THR A 11 30.11 -26.54 13.92
N VAL A 12 30.08 -26.67 12.59
CA VAL A 12 29.38 -27.79 11.93
C VAL A 12 30.03 -29.13 12.25
N LYS A 13 31.37 -29.20 12.23
CA LYS A 13 32.08 -30.44 12.57
C LYS A 13 31.83 -30.88 14.01
N GLU A 14 31.89 -29.94 14.94
CA GLU A 14 31.59 -30.18 16.35
C GLU A 14 30.16 -30.67 16.50
N ALA A 15 29.21 -30.01 15.84
CA ALA A 15 27.82 -30.43 15.88
C ALA A 15 27.58 -31.83 15.32
N ILE A 16 28.18 -32.17 14.18
CA ILE A 16 28.13 -33.52 13.62
C ILE A 16 28.75 -34.51 14.61
N SER A 17 29.87 -34.18 15.25
CA SER A 17 30.46 -35.03 16.30
C SER A 17 29.50 -35.23 17.47
N THR A 18 28.85 -34.18 17.96
CA THR A 18 27.88 -34.24 19.05
C THR A 18 26.68 -35.12 18.68
N LEU A 19 26.16 -34.98 17.46
CA LEU A 19 25.05 -35.80 16.97
C LEU A 19 25.36 -37.30 16.91
N HIS A 20 26.63 -37.67 16.67
CA HIS A 20 27.03 -39.08 16.61
C HIS A 20 27.48 -39.66 17.97
N SER A 21 27.99 -38.82 18.87
CA SER A 21 28.65 -39.27 20.11
C SER A 21 27.83 -39.05 21.38
N SER A 22 26.96 -38.04 21.41
CA SER A 22 26.17 -37.70 22.59
C SER A 22 24.81 -38.43 22.59
N ARG A 23 24.37 -38.83 23.79
CA ARG A 23 23.00 -39.31 24.04
C ARG A 23 22.19 -38.34 24.89
N ASP A 24 22.78 -37.18 25.22
CA ASP A 24 22.13 -36.14 25.99
C ASP A 24 21.27 -35.26 25.06
N SER A 25 19.94 -35.35 25.25
CA SER A 25 18.97 -34.60 24.47
C SER A 25 19.12 -33.08 24.62
N ALA A 26 19.53 -32.59 25.79
CA ALA A 26 19.72 -31.16 26.03
C ALA A 26 20.92 -30.64 25.23
N GLN A 27 22.04 -31.37 25.27
CA GLN A 27 23.24 -31.03 24.51
C GLN A 27 22.98 -31.08 22.99
N ILE A 28 22.24 -32.09 22.51
CA ILE A 28 21.84 -32.19 21.10
C ILE A 28 20.97 -30.99 20.72
N GLN A 29 19.96 -30.65 21.53
CA GLN A 29 19.05 -29.54 21.24
C GLN A 29 19.79 -28.19 21.20
N GLU A 30 20.69 -27.93 22.15
CA GLU A 30 21.52 -26.73 22.16
C GLU A 30 22.40 -26.64 20.90
N THR A 31 23.01 -27.76 20.51
CA THR A 31 23.81 -27.86 19.30
C THR A 31 22.99 -27.54 18.05
N LEU A 32 21.76 -28.07 17.96
CA LEU A 32 20.85 -27.81 16.84
C LEU A 32 20.43 -26.34 16.79
N TRP A 33 20.12 -25.72 17.92
CA TRP A 33 19.86 -24.28 17.99
C TRP A 33 21.06 -23.45 17.53
N ALA A 34 22.27 -23.82 17.95
CA ALA A 34 23.51 -23.13 17.58
C ALA A 34 23.78 -23.17 16.07
N ILE A 35 23.34 -24.21 15.36
CA ILE A 35 23.45 -24.30 13.89
C ILE A 35 22.27 -23.60 13.20
N LYS A 36 21.06 -23.68 13.77
CA LYS A 36 19.85 -23.11 13.14
C LYS A 36 19.99 -21.61 12.84
N ARG A 37 20.82 -20.87 13.58
CA ARG A 37 21.16 -19.47 13.28
C ARG A 37 21.67 -19.21 11.85
N TYR A 38 22.27 -20.22 11.20
CA TYR A 38 22.74 -20.11 9.82
C TYR A 38 21.62 -20.21 8.78
N LEU A 39 20.47 -20.76 9.16
CA LEU A 39 19.25 -20.82 8.34
C LEU A 39 18.33 -19.62 8.63
N ASP A 40 18.16 -19.26 9.90
CA ASP A 40 17.14 -18.31 10.34
C ASP A 40 17.63 -16.85 10.44
N GLN A 41 16.69 -15.92 10.64
CA GLN A 41 16.97 -14.51 10.98
C GLN A 41 16.99 -14.33 12.51
N SER A 42 17.98 -14.91 13.20
CA SER A 42 18.10 -14.78 14.66
C SER A 42 18.56 -13.37 15.09
N GLU A 43 18.42 -13.05 16.39
CA GLU A 43 18.80 -11.76 17.02
C GLU A 43 20.24 -11.30 16.72
N ASN A 44 21.14 -12.21 16.35
CA ASN A 44 22.47 -11.92 15.81
C ASN A 44 22.68 -12.69 14.48
N PRO A 45 22.31 -12.12 13.33
CA PRO A 45 22.34 -12.85 12.07
C PRO A 45 23.80 -13.05 11.58
N PRO A 46 24.18 -14.27 11.19
CA PRO A 46 25.49 -14.49 10.58
C PRO A 46 25.61 -13.74 9.25
N SER A 47 26.85 -13.42 8.86
CA SER A 47 27.09 -12.71 7.60
C SER A 47 26.63 -13.53 6.39
N ILE A 48 26.30 -12.85 5.28
CA ILE A 48 25.85 -13.50 4.04
C ILE A 48 26.84 -14.59 3.60
N LYS A 49 28.15 -14.31 3.67
CA LYS A 49 29.20 -15.27 3.34
C LYS A 49 29.19 -16.52 4.23
N GLN A 50 28.89 -16.38 5.52
CA GLN A 50 28.80 -17.52 6.44
C GLN A 50 27.56 -18.38 6.16
N LYS A 51 26.43 -17.74 5.82
CA LYS A 51 25.21 -18.45 5.39
C LYS A 51 25.45 -19.21 4.08
N GLU A 52 26.12 -18.59 3.12
CA GLU A 52 26.49 -19.23 1.85
C GLU A 52 27.46 -20.40 2.06
N GLU A 53 28.48 -20.24 2.90
CA GLU A 53 29.40 -21.34 3.25
C GLU A 53 28.65 -22.52 3.88
N PHE A 54 27.78 -22.26 4.84
CA PHE A 54 26.96 -23.29 5.48
C PHE A 54 26.05 -24.01 4.48
N THR A 55 25.25 -23.25 3.73
CA THR A 55 24.27 -23.80 2.79
C THR A 55 24.89 -24.53 1.61
N ARG A 56 26.06 -24.10 1.11
CA ARG A 56 26.71 -24.73 -0.06
C ARG A 56 27.59 -25.92 0.30
N ASN A 57 28.33 -25.86 1.40
CA ASN A 57 29.40 -26.83 1.69
C ASN A 57 29.10 -27.78 2.85
N HIS A 58 28.11 -27.46 3.68
CA HIS A 58 27.94 -28.13 4.97
C HIS A 58 26.53 -28.67 5.22
N PHE A 59 25.52 -28.04 4.63
CA PHE A 59 24.11 -28.35 4.88
C PHE A 59 23.76 -29.80 4.56
N THR A 60 24.07 -30.30 3.36
CA THR A 60 23.77 -31.70 2.96
C THR A 60 24.32 -32.72 3.97
N VAL A 61 25.58 -32.58 4.39
CA VAL A 61 26.22 -33.53 5.32
C VAL A 61 25.57 -33.47 6.70
N LEU A 62 25.17 -32.28 7.15
CA LEU A 62 24.46 -32.10 8.41
C LEU A 62 23.10 -32.79 8.39
N VAL A 63 22.27 -32.55 7.36
CA VAL A 63 20.93 -33.15 7.30
C VAL A 63 20.96 -34.66 7.09
N GLN A 64 21.96 -35.19 6.39
CA GLN A 64 22.22 -36.63 6.33
C GLN A 64 22.57 -37.20 7.72
N SER A 65 23.46 -36.51 8.46
CA SER A 65 23.81 -36.88 9.84
C SER A 65 22.61 -36.83 10.78
N LEU A 66 21.73 -35.84 10.61
CA LEU A 66 20.48 -35.72 11.37
C LEU A 66 19.55 -36.92 11.13
N LEU A 67 19.42 -37.39 9.90
CA LEU A 67 18.59 -38.56 9.58
C LEU A 67 19.23 -39.86 10.06
N SER A 68 20.55 -40.03 9.93
CA SER A 68 21.24 -41.26 10.33
C SER A 68 21.18 -41.49 11.84
N ASN A 69 21.16 -40.42 12.65
CA ASN A 69 21.11 -40.52 14.11
C ASN A 69 19.68 -40.59 14.70
N LEU A 70 18.63 -40.67 13.87
CA LEU A 70 17.26 -40.91 14.36
C LEU A 70 17.14 -42.31 14.97
N SER A 71 16.82 -42.37 16.27
CA SER A 71 16.53 -43.59 17.02
C SER A 71 15.04 -43.71 17.38
N PRO A 72 14.53 -44.92 17.70
CA PRO A 72 13.16 -45.09 18.19
C PRO A 72 12.87 -44.36 19.51
N ASP A 73 13.90 -44.13 20.34
CA ASP A 73 13.80 -43.43 21.62
C ASP A 73 13.67 -41.90 21.45
N TRP A 74 13.75 -41.40 20.22
CA TRP A 74 13.68 -39.97 19.90
C TRP A 74 12.44 -39.24 20.47
N PRO A 75 11.22 -39.81 20.43
CA PRO A 75 10.05 -39.16 21.01
C PRO A 75 10.14 -38.98 22.53
N GLU A 76 10.85 -39.89 23.22
CA GLU A 76 11.08 -39.81 24.66
C GLU A 76 12.21 -38.83 24.99
N GLN A 77 13.25 -38.78 24.14
CA GLN A 77 14.36 -37.83 24.26
C GLN A 77 13.93 -36.37 24.00
N PHE A 78 12.92 -36.17 23.14
CA PHE A 78 12.43 -34.85 22.73
C PHE A 78 10.89 -34.76 22.87
N PRO A 79 10.38 -34.66 24.10
CA PRO A 79 8.94 -34.64 24.35
C PRO A 79 8.27 -33.32 23.97
N SER A 80 9.02 -32.20 23.96
CA SER A 80 8.47 -30.88 23.63
C SER A 80 8.18 -30.74 22.13
N GLU A 81 7.06 -30.09 21.80
CA GLU A 81 6.72 -29.79 20.40
C GLU A 81 7.78 -28.88 19.76
N GLU A 82 8.37 -27.96 20.52
CA GLU A 82 9.48 -27.10 20.08
C GLU A 82 10.68 -27.91 19.57
N ALA A 83 11.04 -29.01 20.23
CA ALA A 83 12.15 -29.86 19.80
C ALA A 83 11.82 -30.68 18.55
N LYS A 84 10.56 -31.12 18.42
CA LYS A 84 10.07 -31.83 17.21
C LYS A 84 10.05 -30.89 16.00
N GLU A 85 9.64 -29.65 16.19
CA GLU A 85 9.65 -28.61 15.16
C GLU A 85 11.08 -28.18 14.81
N LEU A 86 11.99 -28.09 15.79
CA LEU A 86 13.38 -27.75 15.56
C LEU A 86 14.04 -28.68 14.54
N TRP A 87 13.87 -29.99 14.71
CA TRP A 87 14.43 -30.96 13.77
C TRP A 87 13.84 -30.80 12.36
N ALA A 88 12.52 -30.68 12.25
CA ALA A 88 11.84 -30.54 10.95
C ALA A 88 12.25 -29.23 10.25
N SER A 89 12.47 -28.17 11.02
CA SER A 89 12.84 -26.85 10.52
C SER A 89 14.13 -26.84 9.71
N PHE A 90 15.08 -27.76 9.94
CA PHE A 90 16.26 -27.86 9.08
C PHE A 90 15.90 -28.22 7.63
N PHE A 91 14.89 -29.06 7.42
CA PHE A 91 14.42 -29.47 6.09
C PHE A 91 13.45 -28.46 5.46
N ILE A 92 12.74 -27.71 6.30
CA ILE A 92 11.75 -26.71 5.85
C ILE A 92 12.40 -25.34 5.60
N ASP A 93 13.38 -24.93 6.39
CA ASP A 93 14.02 -23.61 6.29
C ASP A 93 15.34 -23.65 5.50
N GLY A 94 15.89 -24.84 5.25
CA GLY A 94 17.14 -25.05 4.51
C GLY A 94 17.04 -24.87 2.99
N PRO A 95 18.13 -25.13 2.23
CA PRO A 95 18.09 -25.23 0.76
C PRO A 95 17.14 -26.33 0.29
N ALA A 96 16.18 -25.97 -0.58
CA ALA A 96 15.07 -26.86 -0.93
C ALA A 96 15.53 -28.07 -1.75
N ASP A 97 16.45 -27.84 -2.70
CA ASP A 97 17.08 -28.88 -3.50
C ASP A 97 17.78 -29.96 -2.65
N GLN A 98 18.63 -29.55 -1.71
CA GLN A 98 19.38 -30.46 -0.84
C GLN A 98 18.45 -31.20 0.12
N SER A 99 17.50 -30.52 0.75
CA SER A 99 16.53 -31.14 1.65
C SER A 99 15.67 -32.19 0.95
N PHE A 100 15.16 -31.88 -0.24
CA PHE A 100 14.35 -32.81 -1.03
C PHE A 100 15.14 -34.06 -1.41
N MET A 101 16.36 -33.89 -1.93
CA MET A 101 17.18 -35.01 -2.37
C MET A 101 17.57 -35.92 -1.21
N VAL A 102 17.98 -35.37 -0.07
CA VAL A 102 18.37 -36.14 1.12
C VAL A 102 17.16 -36.90 1.71
N LEU A 103 15.99 -36.26 1.80
CA LEU A 103 14.78 -36.93 2.29
C LEU A 103 14.36 -38.07 1.36
N LEU A 104 14.34 -37.82 0.05
CA LEU A 104 13.92 -38.82 -0.92
C LEU A 104 14.89 -40.01 -0.97
N ASP A 105 16.19 -39.75 -0.95
CA ASP A 105 17.21 -40.81 -0.90
C ASP A 105 17.10 -41.66 0.37
N ALA A 106 16.89 -41.02 1.52
CA ALA A 106 16.66 -41.72 2.78
C ALA A 106 15.39 -42.58 2.74
N ILE A 107 14.30 -42.11 2.14
CA ILE A 107 13.05 -42.86 2.01
C ILE A 107 13.22 -44.06 1.07
N ILE A 108 13.85 -43.86 -0.09
CA ILE A 108 14.05 -44.93 -1.08
C ILE A 108 14.97 -46.02 -0.51
N SER A 109 16.02 -45.63 0.20
CA SER A 109 17.06 -46.54 0.71
C SER A 109 16.71 -47.19 2.06
N ALA A 110 15.81 -46.63 2.87
CA ALA A 110 15.52 -47.14 4.21
C ALA A 110 14.62 -48.39 4.22
N GLU A 111 14.89 -49.33 5.11
CA GLU A 111 13.94 -50.39 5.48
C GLU A 111 12.82 -49.83 6.38
N PRO A 112 11.68 -50.56 6.55
CA PRO A 112 10.63 -50.18 7.48
C PRO A 112 11.18 -49.89 8.88
N SER A 113 11.18 -48.62 9.27
CA SER A 113 11.84 -48.13 10.47
C SER A 113 11.22 -46.80 10.93
N PHE A 114 11.49 -46.42 12.18
CA PHE A 114 11.12 -45.10 12.69
C PHE A 114 11.68 -43.97 11.82
N ARG A 115 12.92 -44.12 11.33
CA ARG A 115 13.58 -43.19 10.41
C ARG A 115 12.80 -43.02 9.11
N LEU A 116 12.34 -44.13 8.51
CA LEU A 116 11.52 -44.08 7.29
C LEU A 116 10.24 -43.27 7.54
N ASN A 117 9.49 -43.60 8.60
CA ASN A 117 8.24 -42.90 8.93
C ASN A 117 8.48 -41.40 9.13
N LYS A 118 9.52 -41.05 9.89
CA LYS A 118 9.88 -39.65 10.14
C LYS A 118 10.31 -38.91 8.88
N ALA A 119 11.09 -39.54 8.00
CA ALA A 119 11.47 -38.94 6.72
C ALA A 119 10.23 -38.69 5.83
N VAL A 120 9.28 -39.64 5.79
CA VAL A 120 8.01 -39.48 5.06
C VAL A 120 7.15 -38.37 5.68
N ASP A 121 7.06 -38.26 7.01
CA ASP A 121 6.37 -37.14 7.70
C ASP A 121 6.91 -35.78 7.26
N THR A 122 8.23 -35.69 7.20
CA THR A 122 8.95 -34.46 6.88
C THR A 122 8.76 -34.08 5.43
N LEU A 123 8.81 -35.07 4.53
CA LEU A 123 8.55 -34.84 3.12
C LEU A 123 7.09 -34.44 2.86
N GLU A 124 6.12 -35.00 3.59
CA GLU A 124 4.74 -34.51 3.53
C GLU A 124 4.63 -33.06 4.03
N GLN A 125 5.30 -32.71 5.13
CA GLN A 125 5.32 -31.34 5.65
C GLN A 125 6.00 -30.38 4.65
N PHE A 126 7.06 -30.83 3.97
CA PHE A 126 7.73 -30.09 2.91
C PHE A 126 6.75 -29.74 1.77
N LEU A 127 5.93 -30.70 1.32
CA LEU A 127 4.88 -30.44 0.33
C LEU A 127 3.82 -29.47 0.86
N ARG A 128 3.34 -29.65 2.10
CA ARG A 128 2.31 -28.80 2.71
C ARG A 128 2.76 -27.36 2.95
N LYS A 129 4.07 -27.12 3.10
CA LYS A 129 4.67 -25.79 3.29
C LYS A 129 5.07 -25.13 1.96
N SER A 130 4.58 -25.64 0.82
CA SER A 130 4.89 -25.12 -0.53
C SER A 130 6.38 -25.01 -0.82
N ARG A 131 7.15 -25.98 -0.33
CA ARG A 131 8.61 -26.01 -0.52
C ARG A 131 9.02 -26.50 -1.91
N LEU A 132 8.11 -27.12 -2.66
CA LEU A 132 8.33 -27.43 -4.07
C LEU A 132 8.49 -26.15 -4.91
N SER A 133 7.74 -25.09 -4.62
CA SER A 133 7.92 -23.79 -5.28
C SER A 133 9.34 -23.24 -5.07
N ALA A 134 9.90 -23.36 -3.86
CA ALA A 134 11.27 -22.94 -3.55
C ALA A 134 12.30 -23.76 -4.33
N LEU A 135 12.11 -25.08 -4.40
CA LEU A 135 12.96 -25.99 -5.17
C LEU A 135 12.94 -25.68 -6.67
N ILE A 136 11.75 -25.51 -7.26
CA ILE A 136 11.61 -25.19 -8.69
C ILE A 136 12.21 -23.81 -8.98
N TRP A 137 12.01 -22.83 -8.08
CA TRP A 137 12.63 -21.51 -8.18
C TRP A 137 14.17 -21.58 -8.18
N GLU A 138 14.78 -22.37 -7.29
CA GLU A 138 16.23 -22.58 -7.25
C GLU A 138 16.76 -23.19 -8.55
N ILE A 139 16.06 -24.18 -9.11
CA ILE A 139 16.40 -24.79 -10.41
C ILE A 139 16.34 -23.75 -11.54
N CYS A 140 15.30 -22.90 -11.56
CA CYS A 140 15.16 -21.83 -12.53
C CYS A 140 16.27 -20.79 -12.39
N LYS A 141 16.61 -20.35 -11.17
CA LYS A 141 17.70 -19.39 -10.93
C LYS A 141 19.05 -19.95 -11.36
N GLN A 142 19.29 -21.23 -11.08
CA GLN A 142 20.51 -21.92 -11.49
C GLN A 142 20.66 -22.02 -13.00
N HIS A 143 19.64 -21.79 -13.85
CA HIS A 143 19.84 -21.71 -15.31
C HIS A 143 20.69 -20.50 -15.73
N THR A 144 20.70 -19.45 -14.92
CA THR A 144 21.45 -18.20 -15.17
C THR A 144 22.87 -18.26 -14.58
N GLU A 145 23.10 -19.10 -13.58
CA GLU A 145 24.40 -19.31 -12.93
C GLU A 145 25.01 -20.66 -13.39
N ALA A 146 26.33 -20.85 -13.29
CA ALA A 146 27.05 -22.03 -13.79
C ALA A 146 26.77 -23.35 -13.02
N GLY A 147 25.50 -23.75 -12.88
CA GLY A 147 25.06 -24.99 -12.24
C GLY A 147 25.23 -26.23 -13.13
N SER A 148 25.27 -27.41 -12.52
CA SER A 148 25.40 -28.69 -13.23
C SER A 148 24.07 -29.07 -13.91
N PRO A 149 24.04 -29.26 -15.25
CA PRO A 149 22.80 -29.64 -15.96
C PRO A 149 22.29 -31.03 -15.52
N VAL A 150 23.21 -31.95 -15.21
CA VAL A 150 22.90 -33.32 -14.78
C VAL A 150 22.15 -33.33 -13.44
N LEU A 151 22.56 -32.49 -12.49
CA LEU A 151 21.88 -32.38 -11.20
C LEU A 151 20.44 -31.87 -11.36
N ARG A 152 20.23 -30.89 -12.25
CA ARG A 152 18.90 -30.33 -12.52
C ARG A 152 17.95 -31.37 -13.12
N GLU A 153 18.40 -32.09 -14.14
CA GLU A 153 17.62 -33.18 -14.74
C GLU A 153 17.29 -34.27 -13.71
N THR A 154 18.24 -34.59 -12.84
CA THR A 154 18.03 -35.56 -11.75
C THR A 154 16.93 -35.08 -10.81
N ILE A 155 16.98 -33.84 -10.32
CA ILE A 155 15.96 -33.31 -9.42
C ILE A 155 14.59 -33.27 -10.12
N LEU A 156 14.53 -32.81 -11.37
CA LEU A 156 13.28 -32.76 -12.13
C LEU A 156 12.65 -34.16 -12.27
N ASN A 157 13.44 -35.16 -12.64
CA ASN A 157 12.99 -36.54 -12.74
C ASN A 157 12.47 -37.05 -11.39
N LYS A 158 13.14 -36.73 -10.28
CA LYS A 158 12.72 -37.11 -8.93
C LYS A 158 11.43 -36.42 -8.49
N VAL A 159 11.21 -35.16 -8.87
CA VAL A 159 9.96 -34.42 -8.60
C VAL A 159 8.80 -35.00 -9.40
N VAL A 160 9.00 -35.31 -10.69
CA VAL A 160 7.94 -35.87 -11.54
C VAL A 160 7.58 -37.29 -11.12
N CYS A 161 8.57 -38.14 -10.84
CA CYS A 161 8.38 -39.53 -10.45
C CYS A 161 8.14 -39.72 -8.94
N LEU A 162 7.91 -38.65 -8.18
CA LEU A 162 7.73 -38.75 -6.72
C LEU A 162 6.57 -39.69 -6.33
N PRO A 163 5.38 -39.62 -6.96
CA PRO A 163 4.28 -40.54 -6.66
C PRO A 163 4.66 -42.00 -6.87
N ASP A 164 5.41 -42.31 -7.93
CA ASP A 164 5.84 -43.67 -8.25
C ASP A 164 6.87 -44.18 -7.24
N HIS A 165 7.84 -43.33 -6.88
CA HIS A 165 8.84 -43.66 -5.87
C HIS A 165 8.19 -43.98 -4.52
N LEU A 166 7.23 -43.17 -4.07
CA LEU A 166 6.60 -43.37 -2.77
C LEU A 166 5.51 -44.43 -2.79
N GLY A 167 4.75 -44.55 -3.89
CA GLY A 167 3.79 -45.63 -4.08
C GLY A 167 4.45 -47.00 -4.04
N ASN A 168 5.58 -47.15 -4.75
CA ASN A 168 6.33 -48.41 -4.75
C ASN A 168 6.97 -48.72 -3.38
N LYS A 169 7.44 -47.68 -2.67
CA LYS A 169 8.12 -47.86 -1.39
C LYS A 169 7.16 -48.10 -0.21
N LEU A 170 6.05 -47.37 -0.15
CA LEU A 170 5.13 -47.35 0.99
C LEU A 170 3.91 -48.25 0.79
N GLN A 171 3.56 -48.57 -0.46
CA GLN A 171 2.44 -49.44 -0.82
C GLN A 171 1.14 -49.05 -0.09
N GLU A 172 0.61 -49.92 0.77
CA GLU A 172 -0.64 -49.68 1.51
C GLU A 172 -0.52 -48.62 2.61
N VAL A 173 0.70 -48.32 3.07
CA VAL A 173 0.98 -47.30 4.10
C VAL A 173 1.25 -45.91 3.48
N ASN A 174 1.02 -45.77 2.16
CA ASN A 174 1.23 -44.51 1.47
C ASN A 174 0.24 -43.43 1.92
N ARG A 175 0.62 -42.16 1.76
CA ARG A 175 -0.18 -41.02 2.23
C ARG A 175 -0.98 -40.37 1.12
N PRO A 176 -2.15 -39.78 1.44
CA PRO A 176 -3.01 -39.11 0.46
C PRO A 176 -2.26 -38.14 -0.45
N VAL A 177 -1.34 -37.33 0.10
CA VAL A 177 -0.61 -36.29 -0.65
C VAL A 177 0.27 -36.85 -1.79
N PHE A 178 0.71 -38.11 -1.68
CA PHE A 178 1.65 -38.71 -2.63
C PHE A 178 0.96 -39.48 -3.76
N TYR A 179 -0.35 -39.69 -3.70
CA TYR A 179 -1.07 -40.30 -4.82
C TYR A 179 -1.09 -39.33 -6.02
N PRO A 180 -0.95 -39.83 -7.26
CA PRO A 180 -0.97 -39.01 -8.47
C PRO A 180 -2.15 -38.02 -8.53
N GLN A 181 -3.34 -38.43 -8.08
CA GLN A 181 -4.55 -37.61 -8.10
C GLN A 181 -4.45 -36.36 -7.22
N ASN A 182 -3.64 -36.40 -6.15
CA ASN A 182 -3.47 -35.28 -5.21
C ASN A 182 -2.14 -34.54 -5.47
N TYR A 183 -1.09 -35.28 -5.84
CA TYR A 183 0.24 -34.73 -6.05
C TYR A 183 0.33 -33.84 -7.28
N PHE A 184 -0.20 -34.27 -8.45
CA PHE A 184 -0.07 -33.47 -9.68
C PHE A 184 -0.85 -32.15 -9.65
N PRO A 185 -2.07 -32.08 -9.08
CA PRO A 185 -2.71 -30.78 -8.83
C PRO A 185 -1.90 -29.88 -7.90
N LEU A 186 -1.31 -30.42 -6.83
CA LEU A 186 -0.42 -29.67 -5.94
C LEU A 186 0.79 -29.13 -6.72
N LEU A 187 1.48 -29.99 -7.48
CA LEU A 187 2.62 -29.59 -8.31
C LEU A 187 2.23 -28.50 -9.32
N GLY A 188 1.04 -28.59 -9.93
CA GLY A 188 0.51 -27.55 -10.81
C GLY A 188 0.37 -26.19 -10.13
N MET A 189 -0.14 -26.15 -8.89
CA MET A 189 -0.23 -24.92 -8.09
C MET A 189 1.15 -24.35 -7.78
N GLU A 190 2.12 -25.20 -7.40
CA GLU A 190 3.48 -24.79 -7.10
C GLU A 190 4.19 -24.20 -8.34
N ILE A 191 3.97 -24.78 -9.53
CA ILE A 191 4.48 -24.24 -10.81
C ILE A 191 3.91 -22.85 -11.08
N ILE A 192 2.60 -22.66 -10.88
CA ILE A 192 1.96 -21.34 -11.08
C ILE A 192 2.57 -20.30 -10.15
N GLN A 193 2.77 -20.62 -8.87
CA GLN A 193 3.42 -19.71 -7.92
C GLN A 193 4.83 -19.31 -8.36
N VAL A 194 5.61 -20.26 -8.90
CA VAL A 194 6.95 -19.96 -9.42
C VAL A 194 6.87 -19.10 -10.68
N MET A 195 5.93 -19.36 -11.59
CA MET A 195 5.73 -18.52 -12.78
C MET A 195 5.36 -17.08 -12.40
N GLU A 196 4.51 -16.90 -11.40
CA GLU A 196 4.17 -15.58 -10.87
C GLU A 196 5.39 -14.88 -10.26
N ARG A 197 6.20 -15.62 -9.50
CA ARG A 197 7.46 -15.11 -8.92
C ARG A 197 8.49 -14.74 -9.99
N ILE A 198 8.66 -15.57 -11.03
CA ILE A 198 9.53 -15.27 -12.19
C ILE A 198 9.04 -14.04 -12.92
N SER A 199 7.72 -13.95 -13.18
CA SER A 199 7.12 -12.76 -13.81
C SER A 199 7.36 -11.50 -12.99
N GLY A 200 7.25 -11.58 -11.66
CA GLY A 200 7.57 -10.50 -10.73
C GLY A 200 9.05 -10.11 -10.80
N SER A 201 9.95 -11.08 -10.69
CA SER A 201 11.41 -10.86 -10.72
C SER A 201 11.89 -10.26 -12.04
N LEU A 202 11.41 -10.76 -13.18
CA LEU A 202 11.75 -10.21 -14.50
C LEU A 202 11.24 -8.77 -14.65
N ARG A 203 10.04 -8.48 -14.13
CA ARG A 203 9.47 -7.14 -14.12
C ARG A 203 10.31 -6.20 -13.27
N GLU A 204 10.69 -6.61 -12.06
CA GLU A 204 11.55 -5.82 -11.17
C GLU A 204 12.91 -5.57 -11.80
N GLU A 205 13.56 -6.59 -12.39
CA GLU A 205 14.88 -6.44 -13.00
C GLU A 205 14.85 -5.46 -14.19
N ILE A 206 13.89 -5.63 -15.11
CA ILE A 206 13.72 -4.73 -16.26
C ILE A 206 13.44 -3.30 -15.78
N LEU A 207 12.51 -3.12 -14.83
CA LEU A 207 12.15 -1.79 -14.35
C LEU A 207 13.23 -1.16 -13.48
N SER A 208 14.02 -1.95 -12.74
CA SER A 208 15.15 -1.45 -11.93
C SER A 208 16.24 -0.82 -12.79
N VAL A 209 16.41 -1.30 -14.03
CA VAL A 209 17.32 -0.70 -15.01
C VAL A 209 16.62 0.43 -15.76
N LEU A 210 15.41 0.19 -16.26
CA LEU A 210 14.71 1.12 -17.15
C LEU A 210 14.30 2.41 -16.42
N VAL A 211 13.72 2.31 -15.22
CA VAL A 211 13.12 3.45 -14.52
C VAL A 211 14.15 4.52 -14.14
N PRO A 212 15.33 4.21 -13.56
CA PRO A 212 16.35 5.23 -13.28
C PRO A 212 16.84 5.95 -14.54
N HIS A 213 17.04 5.22 -15.64
CA HIS A 213 17.48 5.80 -16.91
C HIS A 213 16.43 6.72 -17.52
N LEU A 214 15.16 6.28 -17.57
CA LEU A 214 14.06 7.12 -18.06
C LEU A 214 13.83 8.31 -17.12
N THR A 215 14.00 8.14 -15.80
CA THR A 215 13.87 9.22 -14.82
C THR A 215 14.89 10.33 -15.08
N SER A 216 16.15 9.98 -15.29
CA SER A 216 17.21 10.96 -15.59
C SER A 216 16.96 11.64 -16.95
N ARG A 217 16.71 10.86 -18.00
CA ARG A 217 16.53 11.37 -19.36
C ARG A 217 15.30 12.27 -19.51
N THR A 218 14.18 11.92 -18.87
CA THR A 218 12.94 12.72 -18.95
C THR A 218 12.99 14.00 -18.12
N GLN A 219 13.99 14.19 -17.25
CA GLN A 219 14.08 15.37 -16.39
C GLN A 219 14.45 16.65 -17.15
N SER A 220 15.32 16.54 -18.14
CA SER A 220 15.81 17.68 -18.91
C SER A 220 15.33 17.68 -20.36
N ASP A 221 14.76 16.58 -20.86
CA ASP A 221 14.43 16.42 -22.27
C ASP A 221 12.96 16.01 -22.49
N CYS A 222 12.23 16.91 -23.16
CA CYS A 222 10.82 16.70 -23.54
C CYS A 222 10.65 15.67 -24.66
N ILE A 223 11.67 15.42 -25.48
CA ILE A 223 11.66 14.37 -26.50
C ILE A 223 11.65 13.01 -25.81
N TRP A 224 12.49 12.81 -24.80
CA TRP A 224 12.48 11.59 -23.99
C TRP A 224 11.15 11.37 -23.27
N GLN A 225 10.44 12.43 -22.86
CA GLN A 225 9.08 12.31 -22.32
C GLN A 225 8.11 11.76 -23.37
N ARG A 226 8.13 12.31 -24.59
CA ARG A 226 7.27 11.84 -25.69
C ARG A 226 7.58 10.40 -26.10
N ILE A 227 8.86 10.01 -26.10
CA ILE A 227 9.28 8.62 -26.34
C ILE A 227 8.74 7.70 -25.24
N CYS A 228 8.85 8.09 -23.96
CA CYS A 228 8.28 7.33 -22.84
C CYS A 228 6.76 7.16 -22.98
N TRP A 229 6.04 8.23 -23.31
CA TRP A 229 4.58 8.15 -23.46
C TRP A 229 4.19 7.19 -24.59
N ARG A 230 4.87 7.28 -25.75
CA ARG A 230 4.62 6.35 -26.86
C ARG A 230 4.96 4.90 -26.50
N LEU A 231 6.02 4.69 -25.72
CA LEU A 231 6.42 3.36 -25.23
C LEU A 231 5.36 2.74 -24.33
N PHE A 232 4.77 3.52 -23.41
CA PHE A 232 3.72 2.99 -22.53
C PHE A 232 2.36 2.94 -23.20
N GLU A 233 2.07 3.83 -24.15
CA GLU A 233 0.86 3.78 -24.98
C GLU A 233 0.83 2.55 -25.91
N SER A 234 1.98 1.99 -26.27
CA SER A 234 2.07 0.78 -27.09
C SER A 234 1.98 -0.53 -26.29
N VAL A 235 1.86 -0.47 -24.96
CA VAL A 235 1.71 -1.65 -24.11
C VAL A 235 0.33 -2.27 -24.35
N PRO A 236 0.22 -3.56 -24.73
CA PRO A 236 -1.06 -4.22 -24.91
C PRO A 236 -1.86 -4.30 -23.60
N ASP A 237 -3.19 -4.22 -23.67
CA ASP A 237 -4.09 -4.23 -22.50
C ASP A 237 -3.86 -5.43 -21.56
N ARG A 238 -3.50 -6.60 -22.11
CA ARG A 238 -3.16 -7.81 -21.33
C ARG A 238 -1.99 -7.57 -20.37
N TRP A 239 -1.03 -6.72 -20.74
CA TRP A 239 0.18 -6.43 -19.98
C TRP A 239 0.12 -5.10 -19.24
N MET A 240 -0.86 -4.25 -19.56
CA MET A 240 -0.98 -2.90 -19.02
C MET A 240 -1.00 -2.88 -17.50
N GLU A 241 -1.73 -3.80 -16.88
CA GLU A 241 -1.79 -3.91 -15.42
C GLU A 241 -0.42 -4.25 -14.82
N ALA A 242 0.27 -5.25 -15.38
CA ALA A 242 1.58 -5.67 -14.91
C ALA A 242 2.61 -4.52 -15.00
N VAL A 243 2.64 -3.84 -16.14
CA VAL A 243 3.57 -2.74 -16.42
C VAL A 243 3.28 -1.55 -15.51
N VAL A 244 2.02 -1.14 -15.38
CA VAL A 244 1.64 0.00 -14.52
C VAL A 244 1.92 -0.31 -13.05
N CYS A 245 1.53 -1.47 -12.54
CA CYS A 245 1.82 -1.84 -11.14
C CYS A 245 3.32 -1.84 -10.86
N GLY A 246 4.13 -2.40 -11.77
CA GLY A 246 5.58 -2.41 -11.63
C GLY A 246 6.19 -1.01 -11.67
N LEU A 247 5.73 -0.14 -12.57
CA LEU A 247 6.22 1.24 -12.65
C LEU A 247 5.93 2.01 -11.37
N VAL A 248 4.73 1.86 -10.82
CA VAL A 248 4.33 2.55 -9.59
C VAL A 248 5.21 2.12 -8.40
N GLN A 249 5.62 0.85 -8.35
CA GLN A 249 6.56 0.32 -7.36
C GLN A 249 7.99 0.85 -7.58
N ALA A 250 8.46 0.89 -8.84
CA ALA A 250 9.85 1.21 -9.17
C ALA A 250 10.18 2.71 -9.20
N VAL A 251 9.20 3.59 -9.41
CA VAL A 251 9.45 5.05 -9.50
C VAL A 251 9.68 5.71 -8.14
N PRO A 252 10.69 6.60 -8.03
CA PRO A 252 11.05 7.25 -6.77
C PRO A 252 9.98 8.23 -6.27
N GLY A 253 9.07 8.69 -7.14
CA GLY A 253 8.04 9.65 -6.76
C GLY A 253 6.93 9.85 -7.80
N PRO A 254 5.83 10.53 -7.42
CA PRO A 254 4.68 10.75 -8.30
C PRO A 254 4.98 11.73 -9.44
N VAL A 255 5.93 12.64 -9.22
CA VAL A 255 6.44 13.56 -10.24
C VAL A 255 7.05 12.80 -11.41
N VAL A 256 7.83 11.76 -11.10
CA VAL A 256 8.45 10.91 -12.10
C VAL A 256 7.39 10.03 -12.76
N LEU A 257 6.48 9.45 -11.98
CA LEU A 257 5.39 8.62 -12.52
C LEU A 257 4.51 9.37 -13.52
N SER A 258 4.06 10.58 -13.18
CA SER A 258 3.27 11.44 -14.09
C SER A 258 4.04 11.81 -15.34
N ARG A 259 5.34 12.10 -15.22
CA ARG A 259 6.21 12.42 -16.35
C ARG A 259 6.46 11.21 -17.27
N LEU A 260 6.56 10.01 -16.72
CA LEU A 260 6.76 8.78 -17.49
C LEU A 260 5.48 8.28 -18.15
N LEU A 261 4.33 8.32 -17.46
CA LEU A 261 3.05 7.83 -17.98
C LEU A 261 2.32 8.87 -18.84
N GLY A 262 2.56 10.16 -18.63
CA GLY A 262 1.86 11.23 -19.35
C GLY A 262 0.34 11.07 -19.28
N ASN A 263 -0.31 11.05 -20.44
CA ASN A 263 -1.76 10.90 -20.56
C ASN A 263 -2.22 9.44 -20.77
N LEU A 264 -1.37 8.44 -20.49
CA LEU A 264 -1.71 7.03 -20.65
C LEU A 264 -3.00 6.65 -19.92
N VAL A 265 -3.16 7.16 -18.69
CA VAL A 265 -4.33 6.93 -17.82
C VAL A 265 -5.62 7.47 -18.45
N VAL A 266 -5.51 8.47 -19.34
CA VAL A 266 -6.64 9.07 -20.06
C VAL A 266 -6.91 8.29 -21.35
N LYS A 267 -5.86 7.85 -22.05
CA LYS A 267 -5.96 7.20 -23.36
C LYS A 267 -6.29 5.71 -23.31
N ASN A 268 -5.95 5.02 -22.23
CA ASN A 268 -6.12 3.57 -22.11
C ASN A 268 -7.03 3.22 -20.92
N LYS A 269 -8.22 2.68 -21.23
CA LYS A 269 -9.25 2.32 -20.22
C LYS A 269 -8.75 1.28 -19.20
N LYS A 270 -7.85 0.37 -19.61
CA LYS A 270 -7.25 -0.62 -18.71
C LYS A 270 -6.24 0.03 -17.76
N ALA A 271 -5.37 0.91 -18.26
CA ALA A 271 -4.44 1.69 -17.43
C ALA A 271 -5.21 2.56 -16.44
N GLN A 272 -6.32 3.17 -16.90
CA GLN A 272 -7.23 3.93 -16.07
C GLN A 272 -7.78 3.09 -14.92
N PHE A 273 -8.45 1.98 -15.22
CA PHE A 273 -9.02 1.07 -14.22
C PHE A 273 -7.98 0.60 -13.20
N VAL A 274 -6.77 0.26 -13.65
CA VAL A 274 -5.70 -0.20 -12.76
C VAL A 274 -5.27 0.88 -11.78
N ILE A 275 -5.09 2.12 -12.24
CA ILE A 275 -4.62 3.23 -11.40
C ILE A 275 -5.73 3.75 -10.49
N THR A 276 -6.95 3.89 -11.01
CA THR A 276 -8.05 4.57 -10.30
C THR A 276 -8.94 3.62 -9.50
N GLN A 277 -8.90 2.32 -9.75
CA GLN A 277 -9.73 1.36 -9.01
C GLN A 277 -8.85 0.28 -8.38
N LYS A 278 -8.06 -0.45 -9.17
CA LYS A 278 -7.37 -1.64 -8.67
C LYS A 278 -6.27 -1.32 -7.65
N LEU A 279 -5.42 -0.32 -7.93
CA LEU A 279 -4.37 0.13 -7.01
C LEU A 279 -4.93 0.92 -5.81
N LEU A 280 -6.12 1.53 -5.95
CA LEU A 280 -6.81 2.18 -4.83
C LEU A 280 -7.51 1.18 -3.91
N LEU A 281 -7.95 0.02 -4.41
CA LEU A 281 -8.63 -1.03 -3.64
C LEU A 281 -7.65 -2.04 -3.01
N LEU A 282 -6.49 -2.31 -3.63
CA LEU A 282 -5.45 -3.24 -3.13
C LEU A 282 -4.48 -2.61 -2.11
N GLN A 283 -4.97 -1.76 -1.21
CA GLN A 283 -4.14 -1.05 -0.22
C GLN A 283 -3.42 -1.95 0.81
N TYR A 284 -3.75 -3.24 0.87
CA TYR A 284 -3.11 -4.19 1.78
C TYR A 284 -1.71 -4.64 1.33
N SER A 285 -1.35 -4.42 0.06
CA SER A 285 -0.07 -4.88 -0.51
C SER A 285 0.88 -3.74 -0.90
N PHE A 286 0.51 -2.48 -0.66
CA PHE A 286 1.27 -1.31 -1.12
C PHE A 286 1.39 -0.25 0.00
N PRO A 287 2.57 0.36 0.21
CA PRO A 287 2.79 1.33 1.28
C PRO A 287 1.93 2.59 1.09
N SER A 288 1.48 3.21 2.19
CA SER A 288 0.65 4.43 2.27
C SER A 288 1.11 5.58 1.35
N GLN A 289 2.41 5.64 1.04
CA GLN A 289 3.05 6.52 0.05
C GLN A 289 2.45 6.43 -1.38
N LEU A 290 1.82 5.32 -1.75
CA LEU A 290 1.30 5.05 -3.11
C LEU A 290 -0.10 5.66 -3.33
N VAL A 291 -0.93 5.73 -2.29
CA VAL A 291 -2.21 6.45 -2.28
C VAL A 291 -1.97 7.95 -2.45
N LEU A 292 -0.94 8.49 -1.78
CA LEU A 292 -0.42 9.85 -1.99
C LEU A 292 0.08 10.11 -3.40
N LYS A 293 0.74 9.12 -4.02
CA LYS A 293 1.21 9.25 -5.42
C LYS A 293 0.04 9.39 -6.38
N ILE A 294 -1.05 8.65 -6.17
CA ILE A 294 -2.27 8.70 -6.99
C ILE A 294 -3.04 10.01 -6.76
N LEU A 295 -3.23 10.44 -5.50
CA LEU A 295 -3.85 11.73 -5.18
C LEU A 295 -3.07 12.91 -5.78
N ARG A 296 -1.73 12.86 -5.72
CA ARG A 296 -0.84 13.87 -6.35
C ARG A 296 -0.92 13.85 -7.87
N ILE A 297 -1.20 12.73 -8.53
CA ILE A 297 -1.43 12.66 -9.99
C ILE A 297 -2.75 13.36 -10.35
N PHE A 298 -3.82 13.14 -9.56
CA PHE A 298 -5.11 13.80 -9.76
C PHE A 298 -5.05 15.32 -9.52
N ILE A 299 -4.21 15.78 -8.58
CA ILE A 299 -4.11 17.20 -8.21
C ILE A 299 -3.08 17.96 -9.06
N ARG A 300 -1.98 17.30 -9.50
CA ARG A 300 -0.87 17.94 -10.22
C ARG A 300 -0.98 17.82 -11.74
N SER A 301 -1.96 17.09 -12.26
CA SER A 301 -2.41 17.26 -13.64
C SER A 301 -3.11 18.62 -13.76
N SER A 302 -2.31 19.68 -13.95
CA SER A 302 -2.76 20.99 -14.43
C SER A 302 -3.33 20.95 -15.86
N SER A 303 -4.01 19.86 -16.20
CA SER A 303 -4.93 19.69 -17.31
C SER A 303 -6.35 19.50 -16.80
N VAL A 304 -6.68 20.15 -15.68
CA VAL A 304 -8.07 20.53 -15.39
C VAL A 304 -8.62 21.48 -16.47
N SER A 305 -7.78 22.08 -17.34
CA SER A 305 -8.28 22.81 -18.52
C SER A 305 -8.61 21.92 -19.71
N SER A 306 -7.82 20.87 -20.00
CA SER A 306 -8.00 20.04 -21.22
C SER A 306 -8.74 18.71 -21.00
N VAL A 307 -8.88 18.25 -19.76
CA VAL A 307 -9.84 17.18 -19.40
C VAL A 307 -11.26 17.75 -19.22
N LEU A 308 -11.39 19.04 -18.85
CA LEU A 308 -12.69 19.70 -18.67
C LEU A 308 -13.29 20.34 -19.94
N THR A 309 -12.74 20.06 -21.13
CA THR A 309 -13.34 20.48 -22.41
C THR A 309 -13.87 19.33 -23.24
N GLY A 310 -13.68 18.07 -22.80
CA GLY A 310 -14.29 16.89 -23.40
C GLY A 310 -15.57 16.50 -22.67
N SER A 311 -16.69 16.38 -23.39
CA SER A 311 -18.02 16.06 -22.83
C SER A 311 -18.20 14.60 -22.37
N GLU A 312 -17.13 13.80 -22.29
CA GLU A 312 -17.22 12.33 -22.06
C GLU A 312 -16.81 11.89 -20.63
N ASP A 313 -16.48 12.80 -19.71
CA ASP A 313 -15.86 12.46 -18.42
C ASP A 313 -16.69 12.82 -17.16
N ALA A 314 -17.99 13.08 -17.28
CA ALA A 314 -18.87 13.45 -16.15
C ALA A 314 -18.98 12.36 -15.05
N GLU A 315 -19.15 11.10 -15.45
CA GLU A 315 -19.29 9.95 -14.54
C GLU A 315 -18.03 9.71 -13.68
N LYS A 316 -16.85 10.02 -14.22
CA LYS A 316 -15.55 9.85 -13.53
C LYS A 316 -15.33 10.91 -12.48
N TYR A 317 -15.80 12.13 -12.76
CA TYR A 317 -15.73 13.25 -11.82
C TYR A 317 -16.68 13.03 -10.65
N GLU A 318 -17.90 12.55 -10.91
CA GLU A 318 -18.86 12.16 -9.88
C GLU A 318 -18.31 11.07 -8.96
N ALA A 319 -17.75 10.00 -9.52
CA ALA A 319 -17.19 8.90 -8.74
C ALA A 319 -15.99 9.34 -7.87
N ALA A 320 -15.11 10.21 -8.40
CA ALA A 320 -13.97 10.73 -7.64
C ALA A 320 -14.41 11.65 -6.50
N LEU A 321 -15.37 12.54 -6.75
CA LEU A 321 -15.91 13.45 -5.75
C LEU A 321 -16.71 12.70 -4.68
N GLY A 322 -17.42 11.64 -5.05
CA GLY A 322 -18.20 10.79 -4.14
C GLY A 322 -17.37 10.02 -3.10
N VAL A 323 -16.11 9.72 -3.40
CA VAL A 323 -15.22 8.94 -2.51
C VAL A 323 -14.23 9.85 -1.74
N LEU A 324 -14.02 11.09 -2.19
CA LEU A 324 -12.99 11.99 -1.67
C LEU A 324 -13.13 12.27 -0.16
N GLU A 325 -14.34 12.58 0.31
CA GLU A 325 -14.60 12.82 1.74
C GLU A 325 -14.17 11.62 2.61
N THR A 326 -14.55 10.41 2.20
CA THR A 326 -14.24 9.18 2.94
C THR A 326 -12.74 8.92 3.03
N LEU A 327 -11.99 9.24 1.98
CA LEU A 327 -10.53 9.07 1.94
C LEU A 327 -9.82 10.04 2.88
N ILE A 328 -10.25 11.30 2.89
CA ILE A 328 -9.69 12.33 3.79
C ILE A 328 -9.91 11.93 5.25
N ARG A 329 -11.11 11.45 5.58
CA ARG A 329 -11.46 11.03 6.96
C ARG A 329 -10.71 9.77 7.40
N ARG A 330 -10.44 8.83 6.48
CA ARG A 330 -9.78 7.56 6.80
C ARG A 330 -8.27 7.68 7.00
N ASP A 331 -7.63 8.67 6.39
CA ASP A 331 -6.19 8.94 6.54
C ASP A 331 -5.91 10.44 6.77
N SER A 332 -6.34 10.92 7.94
CA SER A 332 -6.28 12.34 8.30
C SER A 332 -4.85 12.87 8.41
N ALA A 333 -3.88 12.03 8.80
CA ALA A 333 -2.48 12.42 8.93
C ALA A 333 -1.89 12.78 7.56
N THR A 334 -2.19 11.96 6.55
CA THR A 334 -1.79 12.19 5.16
C THR A 334 -2.53 13.38 4.55
N ALA A 335 -3.83 13.52 4.82
CA ALA A 335 -4.61 14.67 4.35
C ALA A 335 -4.05 16.00 4.91
N GLN A 336 -3.48 15.98 6.12
CA GLN A 336 -2.84 17.13 6.75
C GLN A 336 -1.60 17.64 5.99
N GLU A 337 -0.89 16.80 5.22
CA GLU A 337 0.28 17.22 4.44
C GLU A 337 -0.08 18.09 3.23
N MET A 338 -1.32 18.01 2.74
CA MET A 338 -1.80 18.66 1.51
C MET A 338 -3.13 19.41 1.69
N SER A 339 -3.46 19.72 2.95
CA SER A 339 -4.76 20.26 3.36
C SER A 339 -5.09 21.59 2.68
N VAL A 340 -4.10 22.48 2.58
CA VAL A 340 -4.26 23.80 1.98
C VAL A 340 -4.50 23.67 0.47
N GLU A 341 -3.70 22.87 -0.24
CA GLU A 341 -3.83 22.64 -1.69
C GLU A 341 -5.18 22.01 -2.04
N LEU A 342 -5.63 21.02 -1.26
CA LEU A 342 -6.94 20.41 -1.41
C LEU A 342 -8.07 21.42 -1.21
N ALA A 343 -7.96 22.27 -0.18
CA ALA A 343 -8.93 23.33 0.07
C ALA A 343 -8.98 24.35 -1.08
N LYS A 344 -7.83 24.72 -1.67
CA LYS A 344 -7.80 25.61 -2.85
C LYS A 344 -8.57 25.03 -4.02
N VAL A 345 -8.33 23.75 -4.33
CA VAL A 345 -8.98 23.07 -5.47
C VAL A 345 -10.48 22.98 -5.23
N LEU A 346 -10.90 22.52 -4.05
CA LEU A 346 -12.32 22.33 -3.72
C LEU A 346 -13.10 23.64 -3.69
N LEU A 347 -12.50 24.73 -3.20
CA LEU A 347 -13.16 26.05 -3.16
C LEU A 347 -13.44 26.63 -4.55
N HIS A 348 -12.56 26.36 -5.52
CA HIS A 348 -12.70 26.84 -6.90
C HIS A 348 -13.38 25.83 -7.83
N LEU A 349 -13.86 24.73 -7.29
CA LEU A 349 -14.42 23.65 -8.07
C LEU A 349 -15.85 24.01 -8.53
N GLU A 350 -16.01 24.21 -9.83
CA GLU A 350 -17.29 24.54 -10.48
C GLU A 350 -17.88 23.35 -11.24
N GLU A 351 -19.21 23.24 -11.22
CA GLU A 351 -19.95 22.19 -11.92
C GLU A 351 -20.00 22.50 -13.43
N LYS A 352 -19.25 21.75 -14.23
CA LYS A 352 -19.24 21.90 -15.70
C LYS A 352 -20.16 20.90 -16.42
N SER A 353 -20.57 19.84 -15.73
CA SER A 353 -21.48 18.78 -16.18
C SER A 353 -22.39 18.38 -15.02
N TYR A 354 -23.63 17.98 -15.30
CA TYR A 354 -24.58 17.59 -14.24
C TYR A 354 -24.04 16.43 -13.41
N ILE A 355 -23.93 16.64 -12.10
CA ILE A 355 -23.52 15.64 -11.12
C ILE A 355 -24.51 15.68 -9.96
N GLU A 356 -25.10 14.53 -9.63
CA GLU A 356 -26.09 14.48 -8.58
C GLU A 356 -25.46 14.84 -7.22
N GLY A 357 -26.02 15.85 -6.55
CA GLY A 357 -25.53 16.27 -5.24
C GLY A 357 -24.13 16.92 -5.23
N PHE A 358 -23.63 17.40 -6.38
CA PHE A 358 -22.31 18.02 -6.53
C PHE A 358 -21.93 18.99 -5.40
N VAL A 359 -22.82 19.94 -5.10
CA VAL A 359 -22.62 20.96 -4.06
C VAL A 359 -22.40 20.32 -2.69
N GLY A 360 -23.18 19.28 -2.37
CA GLY A 360 -23.05 18.54 -1.11
C GLY A 360 -21.77 17.72 -1.02
N LEU A 361 -21.38 17.03 -2.10
CA LEU A 361 -20.14 16.24 -2.14
C LEU A 361 -18.89 17.13 -2.04
N ARG A 362 -18.88 18.26 -2.75
CA ARG A 362 -17.81 19.27 -2.68
C ARG A 362 -17.70 19.86 -1.27
N GLN A 363 -18.83 20.25 -0.67
CA GLN A 363 -18.86 20.80 0.68
C GLN A 363 -18.43 19.77 1.73
N GLY A 364 -18.89 18.52 1.63
CA GLY A 364 -18.51 17.43 2.53
C GLY A 364 -17.01 17.14 2.51
N ALA A 365 -16.40 17.11 1.32
CA ALA A 365 -14.96 16.98 1.18
C ALA A 365 -14.19 18.18 1.77
N LEU A 366 -14.67 19.41 1.55
CA LEU A 366 -14.02 20.62 2.06
C LEU A 366 -14.15 20.75 3.59
N VAL A 367 -15.26 20.31 4.17
CA VAL A 367 -15.44 20.15 5.62
C VAL A 367 -14.48 19.09 6.16
N ALA A 368 -14.38 17.92 5.53
CA ALA A 368 -13.46 16.86 5.97
C ALA A 368 -11.98 17.30 5.96
N VAL A 369 -11.54 18.08 4.96
CA VAL A 369 -10.20 18.67 4.93
C VAL A 369 -10.01 19.68 6.05
N THR A 370 -11.03 20.51 6.31
CA THR A 370 -11.01 21.52 7.37
C THR A 370 -10.98 20.87 8.76
N VAL A 371 -11.70 19.76 8.98
CA VAL A 371 -11.67 19.00 10.23
C VAL A 371 -10.33 18.25 10.42
N ALA A 372 -9.71 17.79 9.33
CA ALA A 372 -8.41 17.11 9.35
C ALA A 372 -7.23 18.05 9.67
N ASP A 373 -7.26 19.30 9.20
CA ASP A 373 -6.24 20.31 9.49
C ASP A 373 -6.84 21.70 9.82
N PRO A 374 -7.50 21.84 10.98
CA PRO A 374 -8.35 22.99 11.30
C PRO A 374 -7.63 24.33 11.24
N ILE A 375 -6.37 24.38 11.66
CA ILE A 375 -5.59 25.63 11.74
C ILE A 375 -5.23 26.15 10.34
N ARG A 376 -4.58 25.33 9.53
CA ARG A 376 -4.02 25.77 8.24
C ARG A 376 -5.13 26.05 7.23
N VAL A 377 -6.18 25.25 7.25
CA VAL A 377 -7.31 25.39 6.31
C VAL A 377 -8.20 26.55 6.71
N ALA A 378 -8.50 26.76 8.00
CA ALA A 378 -9.25 27.94 8.45
C ALA A 378 -8.52 29.24 8.13
N LYS A 379 -7.19 29.29 8.31
CA LYS A 379 -6.37 30.45 7.95
C LYS A 379 -6.45 30.76 6.45
N TYR A 380 -6.37 29.73 5.61
CA TYR A 380 -6.53 29.89 4.16
C TYR A 380 -7.94 30.35 3.77
N LEU A 381 -8.99 29.68 4.26
CA LEU A 381 -10.38 30.05 3.92
C LEU A 381 -10.71 31.48 4.38
N THR A 382 -10.21 31.88 5.55
CA THR A 382 -10.38 33.25 6.06
C THR A 382 -9.62 34.26 5.20
N SER A 383 -8.40 33.94 4.72
CA SER A 383 -7.69 34.83 3.80
C SER A 383 -8.44 34.99 2.48
N GLU A 384 -8.99 33.89 1.92
CA GLU A 384 -9.77 33.95 0.68
C GLU A 384 -11.11 34.68 0.84
N PHE A 385 -11.73 34.64 2.02
CA PHE A 385 -12.96 35.38 2.30
C PHE A 385 -12.78 36.90 2.08
N TYR A 386 -11.64 37.45 2.51
CA TYR A 386 -11.32 38.87 2.36
C TYR A 386 -10.65 39.22 1.01
N SER A 387 -10.35 38.23 0.16
CA SER A 387 -9.73 38.46 -1.14
C SER A 387 -10.70 39.09 -2.15
N LEU A 388 -10.19 39.92 -3.05
CA LEU A 388 -11.00 40.74 -3.97
C LEU A 388 -11.72 39.93 -5.08
N ASN A 389 -11.24 38.73 -5.40
CA ASN A 389 -11.63 37.97 -6.61
C ASN A 389 -12.69 36.87 -6.38
N TYR A 390 -13.44 36.93 -5.28
CA TYR A 390 -14.51 35.96 -5.01
C TYR A 390 -15.90 36.54 -5.16
N SER A 391 -16.84 35.69 -5.59
CA SER A 391 -18.26 36.02 -5.62
C SER A 391 -18.86 35.99 -4.21
N LEU A 392 -20.00 36.67 -4.03
CA LEU A 392 -20.79 36.62 -2.81
C LEU A 392 -21.16 35.17 -2.42
N ARG A 393 -21.48 34.34 -3.42
CA ARG A 393 -21.82 32.92 -3.23
C ARG A 393 -20.65 32.11 -2.68
N GLN A 394 -19.44 32.31 -3.20
CA GLN A 394 -18.24 31.62 -2.69
C GLN A 394 -17.90 32.07 -1.28
N ARG A 395 -18.10 33.36 -0.96
CA ARG A 395 -17.93 33.85 0.41
C ARG A 395 -18.94 33.22 1.39
N MET A 396 -20.18 33.01 0.95
CA MET A 396 -21.17 32.28 1.74
C MET A 396 -20.79 30.80 1.92
N ASP A 397 -20.28 30.16 0.87
CA ASP A 397 -19.79 28.77 0.93
C ASP A 397 -18.63 28.62 1.93
N ILE A 398 -17.69 29.57 1.94
CA ILE A 398 -16.60 29.62 2.94
C ILE A 398 -17.17 29.70 4.37
N LEU A 399 -18.15 30.58 4.62
CA LEU A 399 -18.75 30.72 5.94
C LEU A 399 -19.53 29.47 6.37
N ASP A 400 -20.24 28.82 5.44
CA ASP A 400 -20.98 27.59 5.71
C ASP A 400 -20.01 26.43 6.03
N VAL A 401 -18.91 26.28 5.28
CA VAL A 401 -17.86 25.28 5.56
C VAL A 401 -17.25 25.48 6.94
N LEU A 402 -16.90 26.71 7.30
CA LEU A 402 -16.33 27.01 8.62
C LEU A 402 -17.31 26.70 9.75
N ALA A 403 -18.59 27.03 9.57
CA ALA A 403 -19.64 26.74 10.55
C ALA A 403 -19.87 25.24 10.74
N VAL A 404 -19.99 24.47 9.65
CA VAL A 404 -20.21 23.01 9.69
C VAL A 404 -18.98 22.29 10.26
N SER A 405 -17.78 22.72 9.91
CA SER A 405 -16.53 22.15 10.44
C SER A 405 -16.41 22.37 11.96
N ALA A 406 -16.77 23.56 12.44
CA ALA A 406 -16.78 23.87 13.86
C ALA A 406 -17.81 23.04 14.64
N GLN A 407 -19.01 22.87 14.06
CA GLN A 407 -20.02 21.99 14.63
C GLN A 407 -19.50 20.56 14.74
N GLU A 408 -18.82 20.05 13.71
CA GLU A 408 -18.25 18.70 13.72
C GLU A 408 -17.14 18.55 14.77
N LEU A 409 -16.23 19.50 14.85
CA LEU A 409 -15.14 19.55 15.83
C LEU A 409 -15.64 19.66 17.28
N SER A 410 -16.83 20.22 17.49
CA SER A 410 -17.44 20.39 18.82
C SER A 410 -18.08 19.11 19.38
N ARG A 411 -18.31 18.08 18.56
CA ARG A 411 -18.98 16.84 19.00
C ARG A 411 -18.01 15.93 19.78
N PRO A 412 -18.37 15.43 20.97
CA PRO A 412 -17.56 14.45 21.69
C PRO A 412 -17.53 13.12 20.92
N ALA A 413 -16.36 12.49 20.84
CA ALA A 413 -16.13 11.29 20.01
C ALA A 413 -16.90 10.06 20.53
N SER A 414 -18.19 9.91 20.20
CA SER A 414 -18.87 8.61 20.14
C SER A 414 -20.19 8.63 19.33
N SER A 415 -20.34 7.57 18.53
CA SER A 415 -21.47 7.10 17.70
C SER A 415 -21.63 7.65 16.26
N PRO A 416 -21.74 6.76 15.25
CA PRO A 416 -22.04 7.13 13.87
C PRO A 416 -23.55 7.38 13.73
N SER A 417 -23.96 8.60 13.40
CA SER A 417 -25.37 8.94 13.17
C SER A 417 -25.68 9.04 11.67
N LYS A 418 -26.78 8.38 11.30
CA LYS A 418 -27.42 8.36 9.96
C LYS A 418 -27.78 9.77 9.47
N PRO A 419 -27.98 9.98 8.15
CA PRO A 419 -28.36 11.26 7.59
C PRO A 419 -29.82 11.56 7.95
N ASN A 420 -30.06 12.42 8.94
CA ASN A 420 -31.38 13.00 9.15
C ASN A 420 -31.42 14.36 8.45
N ALA A 421 -32.25 14.42 7.41
CA ALA A 421 -32.64 15.63 6.73
C ALA A 421 -33.48 16.51 7.67
N SER A 422 -32.92 17.62 8.13
CA SER A 422 -33.68 18.78 8.59
C SER A 422 -32.90 20.04 8.24
N HIS A 423 -33.16 20.59 7.06
CA HIS A 423 -32.73 21.94 6.70
C HIS A 423 -33.55 22.96 7.49
N PRO A 424 -32.94 23.87 8.27
CA PRO A 424 -33.68 25.01 8.79
C PRO A 424 -33.92 26.00 7.63
N SER A 425 -35.19 26.13 7.24
CA SER A 425 -35.64 27.12 6.25
C SER A 425 -36.07 28.40 6.98
N ILE A 426 -35.63 29.56 6.49
CA ILE A 426 -35.87 30.86 7.13
C ILE A 426 -37.00 31.61 6.40
N GLN A 427 -38.00 32.10 7.15
CA GLN A 427 -39.01 33.05 6.66
C GLN A 427 -38.63 34.49 7.07
N ILE A 428 -38.78 35.43 6.13
CA ILE A 428 -38.44 36.85 6.31
C ILE A 428 -39.72 37.64 6.63
N ILE A 429 -39.72 38.41 7.72
CA ILE A 429 -40.77 39.37 8.06
C ILE A 429 -40.39 40.74 7.48
N SER A 430 -41.31 41.33 6.70
CA SER A 430 -41.20 42.67 6.11
C SER A 430 -41.89 43.70 7.00
N HIS A 431 -41.25 44.84 7.25
CA HIS A 431 -41.94 46.04 7.73
C HIS A 431 -41.48 47.32 7.02
N ASN A 432 -42.49 47.97 6.42
CA ASN A 432 -42.51 49.31 5.85
C ASN A 432 -42.64 50.38 6.95
N SER A 433 -41.91 51.49 6.86
CA SER A 433 -42.44 52.82 7.18
C SER A 433 -41.56 53.92 6.59
N SER A 434 -42.20 54.85 5.90
CA SER A 434 -41.66 55.95 5.11
C SER A 434 -41.28 57.19 5.93
N SER A 435 -40.15 57.83 5.60
CA SER A 435 -40.09 59.26 5.19
C SER A 435 -38.68 59.61 4.65
N PRO A 436 -38.52 60.32 3.51
CA PRO A 436 -37.22 60.50 2.85
C PRO A 436 -36.75 61.96 2.85
N ASP A 437 -35.73 62.28 3.64
CA ASP A 437 -34.93 63.52 3.46
C ASP A 437 -33.45 63.21 3.14
N TRP A 438 -33.05 61.95 3.32
CA TRP A 438 -31.70 61.47 3.00
C TRP A 438 -31.44 61.35 1.49
N LYS A 439 -32.48 61.17 0.67
CA LYS A 439 -32.33 61.01 -0.80
C LYS A 439 -31.70 62.22 -1.47
N LYS A 440 -32.08 63.44 -1.06
CA LYS A 440 -31.50 64.68 -1.59
C LYS A 440 -30.04 64.86 -1.16
N VAL A 441 -29.74 64.54 0.10
CA VAL A 441 -28.37 64.60 0.65
C VAL A 441 -27.45 63.58 -0.04
N VAL A 442 -27.99 62.42 -0.43
CA VAL A 442 -27.25 61.38 -1.15
C VAL A 442 -27.06 61.75 -2.62
N GLU A 443 -28.05 62.30 -3.31
CA GLU A 443 -27.90 62.73 -4.72
C GLU A 443 -26.90 63.88 -4.88
N GLU A 444 -26.83 64.80 -3.92
CA GLU A 444 -25.86 65.90 -3.89
C GLU A 444 -24.41 65.39 -3.66
N ARG A 445 -24.26 64.31 -2.87
CA ARG A 445 -22.97 63.60 -2.66
C ARG A 445 -22.56 62.72 -3.83
N VAL A 446 -23.51 62.10 -4.53
CA VAL A 446 -23.26 61.30 -5.74
C VAL A 446 -22.80 62.20 -6.88
N ARG A 447 -23.40 63.40 -7.03
CA ARG A 447 -23.05 64.37 -8.08
C ARG A 447 -21.67 65.02 -7.87
N SER A 448 -21.21 65.12 -6.62
CA SER A 448 -19.91 65.72 -6.27
C SER A 448 -18.72 64.74 -6.28
N LYS A 449 -18.95 63.42 -6.43
CA LYS A 449 -17.89 62.38 -6.40
C LYS A 449 -17.83 61.42 -7.60
N THR A 450 -18.51 61.72 -8.70
CA THR A 450 -18.37 60.90 -9.91
C THR A 450 -17.06 61.16 -10.65
N ARG A 451 -16.03 60.34 -10.36
CA ARG A 451 -15.15 59.71 -11.37
C ARG A 451 -14.27 58.59 -10.78
N ARG A 452 -14.66 57.35 -11.10
CA ARG A 452 -13.93 56.06 -11.16
C ARG A 452 -14.00 55.09 -9.95
N PRO A 453 -13.96 53.77 -10.22
CA PRO A 453 -14.75 52.76 -9.51
C PRO A 453 -13.93 52.12 -8.38
N LEU A 454 -14.54 52.02 -7.20
CA LEU A 454 -14.12 51.09 -6.17
C LEU A 454 -15.34 50.30 -5.72
N THR A 455 -15.38 49.01 -6.10
CA THR A 455 -16.14 47.99 -5.40
C THR A 455 -15.47 47.76 -4.05
N THR A 456 -15.72 48.66 -3.11
CA THR A 456 -15.35 48.49 -1.71
C THR A 456 -16.41 47.60 -1.06
N PHE A 457 -15.98 46.53 -0.40
CA PHE A 457 -16.80 45.59 0.35
C PHE A 457 -17.58 46.36 1.44
N ASP A 458 -18.85 46.70 1.20
CA ASP A 458 -19.64 47.57 2.08
C ASP A 458 -20.58 46.75 2.97
N LEU A 459 -20.00 46.17 4.03
CA LEU A 459 -20.69 45.34 5.02
C LEU A 459 -21.85 46.07 5.72
N LEU A 460 -21.89 47.40 5.69
CA LEU A 460 -22.94 48.23 6.29
C LEU A 460 -23.93 48.79 5.26
N GLY A 461 -23.71 48.53 3.97
CA GLY A 461 -24.56 48.93 2.84
C GLY A 461 -25.19 47.73 2.12
N ASP A 462 -24.99 47.64 0.80
CA ASP A 462 -25.64 46.64 -0.05
C ASP A 462 -25.27 45.18 0.31
N ASP A 463 -24.13 44.95 0.99
CA ASP A 463 -23.65 43.63 1.42
C ASP A 463 -24.05 43.25 2.86
N HIS A 464 -25.03 43.93 3.48
CA HIS A 464 -25.49 43.66 4.86
C HIS A 464 -25.92 42.20 5.13
N LEU A 465 -26.32 41.44 4.10
CA LEU A 465 -26.60 40.00 4.20
C LEU A 465 -25.34 39.19 4.54
N VAL A 466 -24.16 39.61 4.06
CA VAL A 466 -22.86 39.04 4.43
C VAL A 466 -22.53 39.35 5.87
N LEU A 467 -22.77 40.59 6.31
CA LEU A 467 -22.55 40.98 7.70
C LEU A 467 -23.46 40.19 8.65
N GLY A 468 -24.74 40.03 8.31
CA GLY A 468 -25.67 39.20 9.07
C GLY A 468 -25.22 37.74 9.16
N ARG A 469 -24.70 37.18 8.06
CA ARG A 469 -24.14 35.82 8.02
C ARG A 469 -22.84 35.69 8.80
N LEU A 470 -21.94 36.67 8.71
CA LEU A 470 -20.72 36.74 9.52
C LEU A 470 -21.01 36.74 11.02
N VAL A 471 -21.94 37.61 11.45
CA VAL A 471 -22.36 37.70 12.86
C VAL A 471 -23.02 36.39 13.31
N HIS A 472 -23.81 35.76 12.45
CA HIS A 472 -24.43 34.47 12.75
C HIS A 472 -23.40 33.32 12.81
N THR A 473 -22.47 33.22 11.87
CA THR A 473 -21.37 32.25 11.89
C THR A 473 -20.50 32.45 13.12
N LEU A 474 -20.17 33.70 13.48
CA LEU A 474 -19.47 34.02 14.72
C LEU A 474 -20.26 33.56 15.96
N ALA A 475 -21.57 33.79 16.01
CA ALA A 475 -22.42 33.33 17.09
C ALA A 475 -22.46 31.80 17.21
N ILE A 476 -22.49 31.08 16.09
CA ILE A 476 -22.40 29.61 16.04
C ILE A 476 -21.03 29.12 16.54
N LEU A 477 -19.95 29.74 16.09
CA LEU A 477 -18.59 29.42 16.52
C LEU A 477 -18.42 29.65 18.03
N MET A 478 -18.91 30.78 18.54
CA MET A 478 -18.88 31.10 19.97
C MET A 478 -19.75 30.14 20.79
N TYR A 479 -20.95 29.81 20.31
CA TYR A 479 -21.84 28.86 20.96
C TYR A 479 -21.18 27.48 21.10
N PHE A 480 -20.56 26.96 20.04
CA PHE A 480 -19.84 25.69 20.10
C PHE A 480 -18.56 25.76 20.92
N ALA A 481 -17.84 26.89 20.90
CA ALA A 481 -16.66 27.10 21.75
C ALA A 481 -16.99 27.06 23.25
N LEU A 482 -18.12 27.66 23.65
CA LEU A 482 -18.60 27.69 25.04
C LEU A 482 -19.08 26.34 25.56
N HIS A 483 -19.46 25.40 24.68
CA HIS A 483 -20.07 24.11 25.06
C HIS A 483 -19.22 22.89 24.68
N ALA A 484 -18.03 23.08 24.08
CA ALA A 484 -17.12 21.99 23.70
C ALA A 484 -16.10 21.69 24.81
N ALA A 485 -15.98 20.42 25.23
CA ALA A 485 -15.00 19.98 26.23
C ALA A 485 -13.63 19.56 25.64
N VAL A 486 -13.23 20.06 24.46
CA VAL A 486 -12.16 19.43 23.64
C VAL A 486 -11.10 20.42 23.14
N ARG A 487 -9.81 20.13 23.43
CA ARG A 487 -8.58 20.86 22.97
C ARG A 487 -8.50 21.15 21.46
N ARG A 488 -9.22 20.41 20.61
CA ARG A 488 -9.21 20.59 19.15
C ARG A 488 -9.99 21.84 18.71
N MET A 489 -11.07 22.21 19.41
CA MET A 489 -11.83 23.42 19.12
C MET A 489 -11.03 24.69 19.48
N GLU A 490 -10.31 24.67 20.62
CA GLU A 490 -9.39 25.76 21.00
C GLU A 490 -8.33 26.00 19.91
N SER A 491 -7.75 24.93 19.36
CA SER A 491 -6.76 25.04 18.28
C SER A 491 -7.34 25.59 16.97
N PHE A 492 -8.58 25.23 16.60
CA PHE A 492 -9.27 25.78 15.43
C PHE A 492 -9.53 27.29 15.59
N LEU A 493 -9.92 27.72 16.80
CA LEU A 493 -10.16 29.14 17.10
C LEU A 493 -8.86 29.97 17.06
N MET A 494 -7.72 29.40 17.46
CA MET A 494 -6.41 30.07 17.32
C MET A 494 -6.02 30.32 15.85
N GLY A 495 -6.60 29.61 14.88
CA GLY A 495 -6.42 29.90 13.45
C GLY A 495 -7.01 31.24 13.01
N PHE A 496 -7.88 31.85 13.82
CA PHE A 496 -8.52 33.15 13.59
C PHE A 496 -7.83 34.32 14.33
N GLU A 497 -6.81 34.07 15.16
CA GLU A 497 -6.04 35.15 15.80
C GLU A 497 -5.09 35.83 14.80
N SER A 498 -5.64 36.84 14.11
CA SER A 498 -5.01 37.92 13.30
C SER A 498 -4.07 37.55 12.13
N PRO A 499 -4.09 38.34 11.03
CA PRO A 499 -3.33 38.10 9.80
C PRO A 499 -1.80 38.13 9.97
#